data_AF-A0A0F5JXP0-F1
#
_entry.id   AF-A0A0F5JXP0-F1
#
_cell.length_a   1.000
_cell.length_b   1.000
_cell.length_c   1.000
_cell.angle_alpha   90.00
_cell.angle_beta   90.00
_cell.angle_gamma   90.00
#
_symmetry.space_group_name_H-M   'P 1'
#
loop_
_entity.id
_entity.type
_entity.pdbx_description
1 polymer ?
#
loop_
_entity_poly.entity_id
_entity_poly.type
_entity_poly.pdbx_seq_one_letter_code
_entity_poly.pdbx_strand_id
1 'polypeptide(L)'
;MSKQDQFLWAVQTIMLSNAINLSLNPATAEENRHIFSATGVTGTLRDVLWASDRIPDEMSAIDAANQFCGYMLPNLREANSKVPAWFARS
;
A
#
# COMPACT_ATOMS: atom_id res chain seq x y z
N MET A 1 -0.30 -9.98 18.10
CA MET A 1 -0.57 -9.70 16.68
C MET A 1 0.20 -10.70 15.83
N SER A 2 -0.48 -11.39 14.94
CA SER A 2 0.14 -12.25 13.92
C SER A 2 1.00 -11.42 12.94
N LYS A 3 1.84 -12.08 12.13
CA LYS A 3 2.58 -11.39 11.05
C LYS A 3 1.62 -10.68 10.08
N GLN A 4 0.48 -11.32 9.81
CA GLN A 4 -0.60 -10.77 9.01
C GLN A 4 -1.21 -9.51 9.63
N ASP A 5 -1.53 -9.54 10.93
CA ASP A 5 -2.08 -8.37 11.65
C ASP A 5 -1.10 -7.19 11.62
N GLN A 6 0.19 -7.47 11.84
CA GLN A 6 1.25 -6.46 11.82
C GLN A 6 1.37 -5.82 10.43
N PHE A 7 1.28 -6.62 9.38
CA PHE A 7 1.32 -6.13 7.99
C PHE A 7 0.10 -5.27 7.67
N LEU A 8 -1.12 -5.72 7.99
CA LEU A 8 -2.34 -4.97 7.74
C LEU A 8 -2.34 -3.63 8.48
N TRP A 9 -1.92 -3.65 9.75
CA TRP A 9 -1.76 -2.43 10.56
C TRP A 9 -0.73 -1.48 9.95
N ALA A 10 0.43 -1.99 9.50
CA ALA A 10 1.47 -1.18 8.89
C ALA A 10 1.01 -0.55 7.58
N VAL A 11 0.36 -1.32 6.70
CA VAL A 11 -0.19 -0.81 5.43
C VAL A 11 -1.24 0.28 5.69
N GLN A 12 -2.18 0.05 6.61
CA GLN A 12 -3.15 1.07 7.00
C GLN A 12 -2.47 2.35 7.49
N THR A 13 -1.44 2.22 8.35
CA THR A 13 -0.69 3.36 8.91
C THR A 13 0.02 4.16 7.81
N ILE A 14 0.66 3.48 6.85
CA ILE A 14 1.32 4.12 5.71
C ILE A 14 0.30 4.82 4.81
N MET A 15 -0.80 4.15 4.46
CA MET A 15 -1.85 4.72 3.60
C MET A 15 -2.49 5.96 4.22
N LEU A 16 -2.80 5.94 5.53
CA LEU A 16 -3.35 7.09 6.24
C LEU A 16 -2.37 8.26 6.28
N SER A 17 -1.09 7.99 6.60
CA SER A 17 -0.05 9.02 6.64
C SER A 17 0.17 9.65 5.26
N ASN A 18 0.17 8.84 4.19
CA ASN A 18 0.28 9.31 2.81
C ASN A 18 -0.93 10.16 2.40
N ALA A 19 -2.15 9.70 2.71
CA ALA A 19 -3.38 10.43 2.42
C ALA A 19 -3.42 11.79 3.13
N ILE A 20 -3.02 11.85 4.40
CA ILE A 20 -2.90 13.10 5.15
C ILE A 20 -1.93 14.04 4.44
N ASN A 21 -0.72 13.57 4.11
CA ASN A 21 0.29 14.39 3.44
C ASN A 21 -0.19 14.95 2.09
N LEU A 22 -0.81 14.10 1.26
CA LEU A 22 -1.36 14.53 -0.04
C LEU A 22 -2.53 15.52 0.09
N SER A 23 -3.24 15.50 1.21
CA SER A 23 -4.41 16.35 1.46
C SER A 23 -4.05 17.74 2.00
N LEU A 24 -2.79 18.00 2.37
CA LEU A 24 -2.38 19.27 2.96
C LEU A 24 -2.41 20.44 1.97
N ASN A 25 -2.26 20.18 0.66
CA ASN A 25 -2.30 21.18 -0.39
C ASN A 25 -3.49 20.89 -1.34
N PRO A 26 -4.41 21.85 -1.58
CA PRO A 26 -5.59 21.62 -2.44
C PRO A 26 -5.25 21.15 -3.86
N ALA A 27 -4.20 21.68 -4.49
CA ALA A 27 -3.82 21.29 -5.84
C ALA A 27 -3.29 19.85 -5.89
N THR A 28 -2.41 19.49 -4.94
CA THR A 28 -1.92 18.12 -4.78
C THR A 28 -3.05 17.14 -4.45
N ALA A 29 -3.99 17.56 -3.60
CA ALA A 29 -5.14 16.76 -3.21
C ALA A 29 -6.07 16.46 -4.40
N GLU A 30 -6.31 17.44 -5.27
CA GLU A 30 -7.12 17.27 -6.48
C GLU A 30 -6.44 16.30 -7.47
N GLU A 31 -5.16 16.52 -7.76
CA GLU A 31 -4.37 15.67 -8.67
C GLU A 31 -4.28 14.21 -8.19
N ASN A 32 -4.10 14.01 -6.88
CA ASN A 32 -3.87 12.69 -6.28
C ASN A 32 -5.13 12.08 -5.66
N ARG A 33 -6.31 12.66 -5.85
CA ARG A 33 -7.57 12.20 -5.24
C ARG A 33 -7.85 10.72 -5.49
N HIS A 34 -7.46 10.20 -6.65
CA HIS A 34 -7.64 8.81 -7.03
C HIS A 34 -6.84 7.83 -6.15
N ILE A 35 -5.79 8.29 -5.46
CA ILE A 35 -4.94 7.48 -4.57
C ILE A 35 -5.61 7.25 -3.20
N PHE A 36 -6.29 8.26 -2.66
CA PHE A 36 -6.81 8.24 -1.27
C PHE A 36 -8.35 8.37 -1.16
N SER A 37 -9.06 8.54 -2.27
CA SER A 37 -10.53 8.45 -2.29
C SER A 37 -11.01 7.06 -1.86
N ALA A 38 -12.27 6.98 -1.38
CA ALA A 38 -12.87 5.69 -0.98
C ALA A 38 -12.78 4.63 -2.09
N THR A 39 -13.02 5.01 -3.35
CA THR A 39 -12.91 4.10 -4.50
C THR A 39 -11.46 3.65 -4.74
N GLY A 40 -10.51 4.59 -4.67
CA GLY A 40 -9.07 4.29 -4.79
C GLY A 40 -8.59 3.30 -3.72
N VAL A 41 -8.90 3.60 -2.45
CA VAL A 41 -8.55 2.76 -1.30
C VAL A 41 -9.20 1.38 -1.40
N THR A 42 -10.47 1.28 -1.83
CA THR A 42 -11.16 -0.01 -1.96
C THR A 42 -10.48 -0.96 -2.94
N GLY A 43 -9.87 -0.43 -4.02
CA GLY A 43 -9.04 -1.22 -4.93
C GLY A 43 -7.87 -1.87 -4.19
N THR A 44 -7.07 -1.03 -3.51
CA THR A 44 -5.91 -1.47 -2.73
C THR A 44 -6.27 -2.41 -1.59
N LEU A 45 -7.45 -2.26 -0.97
CA LEU A 45 -7.90 -3.14 0.12
C LEU A 45 -8.05 -4.60 -0.31
N ARG A 46 -8.47 -4.88 -1.54
CA ARG A 46 -8.52 -6.26 -2.05
C ARG A 46 -7.12 -6.84 -2.22
N ASP A 47 -6.18 -6.02 -2.67
CA ASP A 47 -4.80 -6.45 -2.92
C ASP A 47 -4.03 -6.65 -1.62
N VAL A 48 -4.25 -5.81 -0.60
CA VAL A 48 -3.57 -5.96 0.69
C VAL A 48 -4.04 -7.22 1.41
N LEU A 49 -5.34 -7.55 1.37
CA LEU A 49 -5.84 -8.78 1.95
C LEU A 49 -5.24 -10.00 1.25
N TRP A 50 -5.17 -9.99 -0.09
CA TRP A 50 -4.51 -11.04 -0.87
C TRP A 50 -3.02 -11.20 -0.53
N ALA A 51 -2.30 -10.09 -0.43
CA ALA A 51 -0.89 -10.05 -0.08
C ALA A 51 -0.67 -10.56 1.36
N SER A 52 -1.57 -10.24 2.28
CA SER A 52 -1.42 -10.54 3.71
C SER A 52 -1.28 -12.05 4.01
N ASP A 53 -1.88 -12.91 3.18
CA ASP A 53 -1.77 -14.38 3.29
C ASP A 53 -0.50 -14.95 2.64
N ARG A 54 0.33 -14.11 2.00
CA ARG A 54 1.46 -14.50 1.12
C ARG A 54 2.78 -13.87 1.51
N ILE A 55 2.84 -13.23 2.68
CA ILE A 55 4.07 -12.62 3.17
C ILE A 55 5.11 -13.74 3.34
N PRO A 56 6.28 -13.66 2.69
CA PRO A 56 7.32 -14.69 2.83
C PRO A 56 7.74 -14.90 4.29
N ASP A 57 8.14 -16.12 4.63
CA ASP A 57 8.48 -16.50 6.00
C ASP A 57 9.70 -15.72 6.52
N GLU A 58 10.67 -15.48 5.66
CA GLU A 58 11.88 -14.71 5.90
C GLU A 58 11.66 -13.18 5.87
N MET A 59 10.51 -12.71 5.37
CA MET A 59 10.19 -11.28 5.28
C MET A 59 9.48 -10.80 6.55
N SER A 60 9.93 -9.66 7.07
CA SER A 60 9.24 -8.99 8.18
C SER A 60 7.94 -8.35 7.71
N ALA A 61 6.96 -8.20 8.60
CA ALA A 61 5.68 -7.56 8.27
C ALA A 61 5.85 -6.11 7.80
N ILE A 62 6.83 -5.37 8.35
CA ILE A 62 7.08 -3.99 7.97
C ILE A 62 7.76 -3.88 6.60
N ASP A 63 8.70 -4.78 6.28
CA ASP A 63 9.34 -4.80 4.96
C ASP A 63 8.33 -5.16 3.88
N ALA A 64 7.45 -6.13 4.17
CA ALA A 64 6.34 -6.49 3.28
C ALA A 64 5.40 -5.29 3.07
N ALA A 65 5.05 -4.55 4.13
CA ALA A 65 4.20 -3.37 4.03
C ALA A 65 4.85 -2.26 3.20
N ASN A 66 6.15 -2.02 3.39
CA ASN A 66 6.91 -1.04 2.61
C ASN A 66 6.98 -1.41 1.12
N GLN A 67 7.27 -2.68 0.79
CA GLN A 67 7.27 -3.13 -0.61
C GLN A 67 5.87 -3.05 -1.23
N PHE A 68 4.84 -3.46 -0.48
CA PHE A 68 3.46 -3.41 -0.94
C PHE A 68 3.03 -1.97 -1.20
N CYS A 69 3.18 -1.05 -0.24
CA CYS A 69 2.79 0.35 -0.40
C CYS A 69 3.64 1.07 -1.45
N GLY A 70 4.95 0.81 -1.49
CA GLY A 70 5.86 1.38 -2.47
C GLY A 70 5.48 1.00 -3.89
N TYR A 71 4.96 -0.21 -4.13
CA TYR A 71 4.38 -0.55 -5.41
C TYR A 71 2.95 -0.02 -5.54
N MET A 72 2.03 -0.29 -4.62
CA MET A 72 0.60 -0.05 -4.83
C MET A 72 0.20 1.43 -4.85
N LEU A 73 0.95 2.33 -4.22
CA LEU A 73 0.65 3.76 -4.19
C LEU A 73 1.40 4.49 -5.32
N PRO A 74 0.71 4.99 -6.37
CA PRO A 74 1.37 5.57 -7.54
C PRO A 74 2.35 6.70 -7.23
N ASN A 75 2.06 7.50 -6.20
CA ASN A 75 2.92 8.62 -5.79
C ASN A 75 4.21 8.20 -5.06
N LEU A 76 4.29 6.95 -4.60
CA LEU A 76 5.48 6.36 -3.97
C LEU A 76 6.23 5.42 -4.93
N ARG A 77 5.60 5.05 -6.05
CA ARG A 77 6.10 4.04 -6.97
C ARG A 77 7.28 4.57 -7.76
N GLU A 78 8.42 3.90 -7.61
CA GLU A 78 9.60 4.18 -8.45
C GLU A 78 9.31 3.84 -9.92
N ALA A 79 9.90 4.65 -10.81
CA ALA A 79 9.82 4.43 -12.24
C ALA A 79 10.37 3.04 -12.62
N ASN A 80 9.64 2.30 -13.45
CA ASN A 80 9.98 0.93 -13.88
C ASN A 80 9.99 -0.12 -12.76
N SER A 81 9.45 0.17 -11.58
CA SER A 81 9.25 -0.85 -10.56
C SER A 81 8.35 -1.98 -11.08
N LYS A 82 8.75 -3.22 -10.80
CA LYS A 82 7.98 -4.42 -11.11
C LYS A 82 7.15 -4.81 -9.90
N VAL A 83 6.01 -5.44 -10.15
CA VAL A 83 5.21 -6.05 -9.08
C VAL A 83 6.07 -7.10 -8.34
N PRO A 84 6.22 -7.00 -7.02
CA PRO A 84 6.83 -8.05 -6.21
C PRO A 84 6.10 -9.39 -6.41
N ALA A 85 6.87 -10.44 -6.70
CA ALA A 85 6.32 -11.74 -7.08
C ALA A 85 5.40 -12.36 -6.01
N TRP A 86 5.67 -12.08 -4.73
CA TRP A 86 4.94 -12.68 -3.62
C TRP A 86 3.48 -12.19 -3.50
N PHE A 87 3.13 -11.03 -4.06
CA PHE A 87 1.75 -10.57 -4.12
C PHE A 87 1.20 -10.34 -5.53
N ALA A 88 1.98 -10.66 -6.57
CA ALA A 88 1.48 -10.64 -7.94
C ALA A 88 0.25 -11.55 -8.10
N ARG A 89 -0.70 -11.12 -8.93
CA ARG A 89 -1.85 -11.94 -9.33
C ARG A 89 -1.57 -12.53 -10.71
N SER A 90 -1.70 -13.86 -10.81
CA SER A 90 -1.63 -14.63 -12.05
C SER A 90 -2.93 -14.54 -12.84
#